data_AF-A0A4S2QV83-F1
#
_entry.id   AF-A0A4S2QV83-F1
#
_cell.length_a   1.000
_cell.length_b   1.000
_cell.length_c   1.000
_cell.angle_alpha   90.00
_cell.angle_beta   90.00
_cell.angle_gamma   90.00
#
_symmetry.space_group_name_H-M   'P 1'
#
loop_
_entity.id
_entity.type
_entity.pdbx_description
1 polymer ?
#
loop_
_entity_poly.entity_id
_entity_poly.type
_entity_poly.pdbx_seq_one_letter_code
_entity_poly.pdbx_strand_id
1 'polypeptide(L)' 'MANLAFSKETLQHLAELSELTKQPAQALAEKLLKEAIDSEMEDFLLSVVADQYDIESAETVDYKDVKWRSSGLQD' A
#
# COMPACT_ATOMS: atom_id res chain seq x y z
N MET A 1 15.08 10.13 -15.80
CA MET A 1 14.38 8.85 -16.04
C MET A 1 15.15 7.76 -15.35
N ALA A 2 14.52 7.01 -14.46
CA ALA A 2 15.14 5.79 -13.93
C ALA A 2 15.07 4.70 -15.01
N ASN A 3 16.19 4.03 -15.28
CA ASN A 3 16.22 2.83 -16.10
C ASN A 3 16.29 1.64 -15.16
N LEU A 4 15.20 0.88 -15.07
CA LEU A 4 15.08 -0.27 -14.17
C LEU A 4 15.33 -1.55 -14.96
N ALA A 5 16.25 -2.36 -14.47
CA ALA A 5 16.49 -3.70 -14.97
C ALA A 5 16.14 -4.70 -13.87
N PHE A 6 15.34 -5.70 -14.20
CA PHE A 6 14.98 -6.78 -13.29
C PHE A 6 15.98 -7.93 -13.37
N SER A 7 16.14 -8.66 -12.27
CA SER A 7 16.92 -9.89 -12.27
C SER A 7 16.28 -10.93 -13.18
N LYS A 8 17.08 -11.90 -13.62
CA LYS A 8 16.57 -13.03 -14.43
C LYS A 8 15.47 -13.80 -13.70
N GLU A 9 15.61 -14.00 -12.40
CA GLU A 9 14.64 -14.69 -11.56
C GLU A 9 13.30 -13.96 -11.51
N THR A 10 13.32 -12.64 -11.28
CA THR A 10 12.10 -11.81 -11.30
C THR A 10 11.40 -11.86 -12.66
N LEU A 11 12.16 -11.78 -13.75
CA LEU A 11 11.61 -11.90 -15.11
C LEU A 11 10.98 -13.27 -15.36
N GLN A 12 11.57 -14.35 -14.83
CA GLN A 12 11.02 -15.69 -14.94
C GLN A 12 9.68 -15.81 -14.21
N HIS A 13 9.60 -15.35 -12.96
CA HIS A 13 8.34 -15.37 -12.21
C HIS A 13 7.25 -14.51 -12.85
N LEU A 14 7.62 -13.36 -13.41
CA LEU A 14 6.69 -12.53 -14.16
C LEU A 14 6.15 -13.25 -15.40
N ALA A 15 7.00 -14.00 -16.12
CA ALA A 15 6.58 -14.79 -17.27
C ALA A 15 5.62 -15.93 -16.85
N GLU A 16 5.95 -16.67 -15.80
CA GLU A 16 5.09 -17.72 -15.23
C GLU A 16 3.72 -17.15 -14.82
N LEU A 17 3.70 -16.00 -14.15
CA LEU A 17 2.46 -15.33 -13.75
C LEU A 17 1.66 -14.79 -14.93
N SER A 18 2.34 -14.26 -15.95
CA SER A 18 1.74 -13.80 -17.21
C SER A 18 1.00 -14.95 -17.92
N GLU A 19 1.60 -16.14 -17.97
CA GLU A 19 0.99 -17.34 -18.54
C GLU A 19 -0.23 -17.79 -17.74
N LEU A 20 -0.12 -17.85 -16.40
CA LEU A 20 -1.22 -18.26 -15.51
C LEU A 20 -2.43 -17.32 -15.60
N THR A 21 -2.17 -16.02 -15.64
CA THR A 21 -3.21 -14.98 -15.68
C THR A 21 -3.71 -14.68 -17.09
N LYS A 22 -3.02 -15.20 -18.12
CA LYS A 22 -3.27 -14.92 -19.55
C LYS A 22 -3.22 -13.42 -19.87
N GLN A 23 -2.36 -12.68 -19.16
CA GLN A 23 -2.15 -11.25 -19.37
C GLN A 23 -0.81 -11.01 -20.04
N PRO A 24 -0.65 -9.95 -20.86
CA PRO A 24 0.66 -9.58 -21.39
C PRO A 24 1.64 -9.24 -20.26
N ALA A 25 2.85 -9.82 -20.30
CA ALA A 25 3.86 -9.66 -19.24
C ALA A 25 4.19 -8.19 -18.94
N GLN A 26 4.26 -7.33 -19.97
CA GLN A 26 4.49 -5.90 -19.78
C GLN A 26 3.35 -5.21 -19.02
N ALA A 27 2.09 -5.44 -19.42
CA ALA A 27 0.94 -4.84 -18.76
C ALA A 27 0.81 -5.31 -17.31
N LEU A 28 1.11 -6.60 -17.07
CA LEU A 28 1.15 -7.18 -15.73
C LEU A 28 2.27 -6.53 -14.88
N ALA A 29 3.47 -6.35 -15.43
CA ALA A 29 4.58 -5.71 -14.73
C ALA A 29 4.27 -4.26 -14.34
N GLU A 30 3.69 -3.48 -15.27
CA GLU A 30 3.30 -2.10 -15.02
C GLU A 30 2.26 -2.00 -13.90
N LYS A 31 1.25 -2.89 -13.93
CA LYS A 31 0.23 -2.97 -12.89
C LYS A 31 0.84 -3.29 -11.52
N LEU A 32 1.62 -4.36 -11.44
CA LEU A 32 2.22 -4.82 -10.18
C LEU A 32 3.18 -3.77 -9.60
N LEU A 33 4.00 -3.15 -10.45
CA LEU A 33 4.92 -2.11 -10.02
C LEU A 33 4.17 -0.89 -9.49
N LYS A 34 3.06 -0.50 -10.13
CA LYS A 34 2.22 0.59 -9.64
C LYS A 34 1.61 0.27 -8.27
N GLU A 35 1.03 -0.92 -8.11
CA GLU A 35 0.44 -1.35 -6.84
C GLU A 35 1.48 -1.39 -5.71
N ALA A 36 2.70 -1.86 -6.00
CA ALA A 36 3.80 -1.87 -5.04
C ALA A 36 4.23 -0.44 -4.66
N ILE A 37 4.38 0.47 -5.62
CA ILE A 37 4.72 1.87 -5.35
C ILE A 37 3.65 2.53 -4.49
N ASP A 38 2.37 2.35 -4.83
CA ASP A 38 1.26 2.95 -4.08
C ASP A 38 1.25 2.44 -2.63
N SER A 39 1.52 1.14 -2.42
CA SER A 39 1.57 0.52 -1.08
C SER A 39 2.76 1.05 -0.26
N GLU A 40 3.96 1.12 -0.84
CA GLU A 40 5.14 1.64 -0.16
C GLU A 40 4.99 3.14 0.18
N MET A 41 4.30 3.91 -0.67
CA MET A 41 3.97 5.30 -0.38
C MET A 41 2.97 5.42 0.78
N GLU A 42 1.96 4.56 0.83
CA GLU A 42 0.99 4.53 1.94
C GLU A 42 1.68 4.19 3.26
N ASP A 43 2.52 3.14 3.27
CA ASP A 43 3.28 2.73 4.46
C ASP A 43 4.21 3.85 4.97
N PHE A 44 4.90 4.53 4.05
CA PHE A 44 5.73 5.68 4.40
C PHE A 44 4.90 6.84 4.99
N LEU A 45 3.74 7.16 4.40
CA LEU A 45 2.89 8.21 4.94
C LEU A 45 2.33 7.84 6.31
N LEU A 46 1.97 6.57 6.51
CA LEU A 46 1.48 6.07 7.79
C LEU A 46 2.57 6.12 8.86
N SER A 47 3.83 5.79 8.54
CA SER A 47 4.93 5.91 9.49
C SER A 47 5.16 7.37 9.91
N VAL A 48 5.12 8.30 8.97
CA VAL A 48 5.26 9.75 9.25
C VAL A 48 4.13 10.26 10.13
N VAL A 49 2.90 9.76 9.95
CA VAL A 49 1.76 10.14 10.78
C VAL A 49 1.85 9.51 12.17
N ALA A 50 2.24 8.24 12.27
CA ALA A 50 2.46 7.56 13.54
C ALA A 50 3.52 8.28 14.40
N ASP A 51 4.63 8.67 13.78
CA ASP A 51 5.69 9.45 14.44
C ASP A 51 5.21 10.83 14.94
N GLN A 52 4.19 11.42 14.30
CA GLN A 52 3.58 12.68 14.76
C GLN A 52 2.62 12.49 15.93
N TYR A 53 1.99 11.31 16.07
CA TYR A 53 1.12 10.99 17.19
C TYR A 53 1.88 10.46 18.41
N ASP A 54 3.08 9.92 18.22
CA ASP A 54 3.99 9.48 19.29
C ASP A 54 4.81 10.66 19.86
N ILE A 55 4.14 11.80 20.08
CA ILE A 55 4.69 12.94 20.80
C ILE A 55 4.32 12.84 22.28
N GLU A 56 5.29 13.06 23.17
CA GLU A 56 5.18 12.91 24.63
C GLU A 56 4.04 13.73 25.28
N SER A 57 3.48 14.70 24.54
CA SER A 57 2.37 15.56 24.94
C SER A 57 1.00 15.16 24.38
N ALA A 58 0.89 14.06 23.63
CA ALA A 58 -0.37 13.59 23.09
C ALA A 58 -1.32 13.16 24.24
N GLU A 59 -2.42 13.90 24.43
CA GLU A 59 -3.43 13.54 25.41
C GLU A 59 -4.12 12.22 24.99
N THR A 60 -4.03 11.22 25.85
CA THR A 60 -4.78 9.97 25.68
C THR A 60 -6.23 10.23 26.06
N VAL A 61 -7.14 10.13 25.09
CA VAL A 61 -8.58 10.30 25.34
C VAL A 61 -9.19 8.92 25.56
N ASP A 62 -9.98 8.73 26.63
CA ASP A 62 -10.69 7.47 26.85
C ASP A 62 -11.68 7.24 25.70
N TYR A 63 -11.73 6.01 25.18
CA TYR A 63 -12.65 5.60 24.13
C TYR A 63 -14.11 5.98 24.44
N LYS A 64 -14.48 6.01 25.72
CA LYS A 64 -15.82 6.41 26.19
C LYS A 64 -16.16 7.89 25.99
N ASP A 65 -15.14 8.74 25.89
CA ASP A 65 -15.31 10.18 25.73
C ASP A 65 -15.33 10.59 24.25
N VAL A 66 -14.98 9.68 23.33
CA VAL A 66 -15.07 9.90 21.89
C VAL A 66 -16.53 9.73 21.44
N LYS A 67 -17.19 10.84 21.13
CA LYS A 67 -18.53 10.83 20.52
C LYS A 67 -18.44 10.43 19.05
N TRP A 68 -18.41 9.13 18.79
CA TRP A 68 -18.51 8.58 17.44
C TRP A 68 -19.87 8.95 16.84
N ARG A 69 -19.86 9.78 15.77
CA ARG A 69 -21.03 9.89 14.91
C ARG A 69 -21.18 8.56 14.18
N SER A 70 -22.14 7.75 14.58
CA SER A 70 -22.62 6.65 13.74
C SER A 70 -23.22 7.27 12.48
N SER A 71 -22.47 7.30 11.38
CA SER A 71 -23.08 7.49 10.06
C SER A 71 -23.99 6.29 9.84
N GLY A 72 -25.29 6.49 10.01
CA GLY A 72 -26.30 5.46 9.89
C GLY A 72 -26.22 4.79 8.52
N LEU A 73 -25.68 3.58 8.51
CA LEU A 73 -26.13 2.52 7.62
C LEU A 73 -26.87 1.54 8.54
N GLN A 74 -28.15 1.82 8.72
CA GLN A 74 -29.12 0.80 9.10
C GLN A 74 -29.57 0.15 7.78
N ASP A 75 -29.47 -1.17 7.73
CA ASP A 75 -30.01 -2.02 6.65
C ASP A 75 -31.53 -1.79 6.43
#